data_AF-A0A9Q6IE24-F1
#
_entry.id   AF-A0A9Q6IE24-F1
#
_cell.length_a   1.000
_cell.length_b   1.000
_cell.length_c   1.000
_cell.angle_alpha   90.00
_cell.angle_beta   90.00
_cell.angle_gamma   90.00
#
_symmetry.space_group_name_H-M   'P 1'
#
loop_
_entity.id
_entity.type
_entity.pdbx_description
1 polymer ?
#
loop_
_entity_poly.entity_id
_entity_poly.type
_entity_poly.pdbx_seq_one_letter_code
_entity_poly.pdbx_strand_id
1 'polypeptide(L)'
;MSRVSLFIRLLLALCLLAATFNHLRTALDHGLLWDYGYGVDTPLASRAFWGSLSFFDPLAALLLWLRPRWGLVLTLAIIVLDVVHNSFYVAAHSQWLETFYLSQVGFLLAVVAFLPLAWRGLPARE
;
A
#
# COMPACT_ATOMS: atom_id res chain seq x y z
N MET A 1 23.69 -1.71 10.42
CA MET A 1 22.21 -1.85 10.40
C MET A 1 21.51 -0.66 9.74
N SER A 2 22.00 0.58 9.88
CA SER A 2 21.39 1.77 9.25
C SER A 2 21.27 1.71 7.73
N ARG A 3 22.32 1.24 7.01
CA ARG A 3 22.28 1.06 5.54
C ARG A 3 21.21 0.06 5.11
N VAL A 4 21.06 -1.05 5.82
CA VAL A 4 20.01 -2.06 5.54
C VAL A 4 18.62 -1.45 5.73
N SER A 5 18.40 -0.72 6.83
CA SER A 5 17.14 -0.01 7.07
C SER A 5 16.85 1.03 5.97
N LEU A 6 17.88 1.75 5.51
CA LEU A 6 17.74 2.70 4.40
C LEU A 6 17.29 2.01 3.11
N PHE A 7 17.94 0.91 2.72
CA PHE A 7 17.57 0.16 1.52
C PHE A 7 16.16 -0.44 1.60
N ILE A 8 15.77 -0.98 2.77
CA ILE A 8 14.41 -1.47 2.97
C ILE A 8 13.41 -0.31 2.81
N ARG A 9 13.63 0.83 3.47
CA ARG A 9 12.72 1.98 3.35
C ARG A 9 12.64 2.52 1.92
N LEU A 10 13.75 2.52 1.18
CA LEU A 10 13.76 2.85 -0.24
C LEU A 10 12.91 1.86 -1.05
N LEU A 11 13.08 0.55 -0.83
CA LEU A 11 12.26 -0.47 -1.49
C LEU A 11 10.77 -0.26 -1.20
N LEU A 12 10.40 -0.08 0.07
CA LEU A 12 9.01 0.15 0.47
C LEU A 12 8.45 1.42 -0.17
N ALA A 13 9.22 2.52 -0.20
CA ALA A 13 8.82 3.76 -0.83
C ALA A 13 8.60 3.58 -2.34
N LEU A 14 9.47 2.85 -3.04
CA LEU A 14 9.31 2.58 -4.47
C LEU A 14 8.04 1.76 -4.76
N CYS A 15 7.74 0.75 -3.93
CA CYS A 15 6.48 0.00 -4.04
C CYS A 15 5.25 0.89 -3.84
N LEU A 16 5.25 1.73 -2.79
CA LEU A 16 4.16 2.67 -2.52
C LEU A 16 3.98 3.70 -3.65
N LEU A 17 5.08 4.21 -4.23
CA LEU A 17 5.01 5.15 -5.35
C LEU A 17 4.49 4.48 -6.64
N ALA A 18 4.85 3.21 -6.88
CA ALA A 18 4.28 2.44 -7.98
C ALA A 18 2.78 2.21 -7.79
N ALA A 19 2.33 1.89 -6.57
CA ALA A 19 0.91 1.79 -6.22
C ALA A 19 0.20 3.14 -6.40
N THR A 20 0.80 4.24 -5.91
CA THR A 20 0.30 5.61 -6.09
C THR A 20 0.07 5.93 -7.57
N PHE A 21 1.03 5.59 -8.44
CA PHE A 21 0.90 5.81 -9.87
C PHE A 21 -0.29 5.05 -10.46
N ASN A 22 -0.49 3.80 -10.06
CA ASN A 22 -1.66 3.01 -10.49
C ASN A 22 -2.96 3.64 -10.00
N HIS A 23 -3.04 4.03 -8.72
CA HIS A 23 -4.23 4.67 -8.16
C HIS A 23 -4.55 6.00 -8.87
N LEU A 24 -3.55 6.86 -9.09
CA LEU A 24 -3.74 8.12 -9.79
C LEU A 24 -4.15 7.91 -11.25
N ARG A 25 -3.50 6.99 -11.97
CA ARG A 25 -3.87 6.67 -13.35
C ARG A 25 -5.33 6.21 -13.44
N THR A 26 -5.71 5.25 -12.62
CA THR A 26 -7.08 4.73 -12.62
C THR A 26 -8.08 5.80 -12.16
N ALA A 27 -7.70 6.70 -11.23
CA ALA A 27 -8.54 7.84 -10.87
C ALA A 27 -8.70 8.87 -11.99
N LEU A 28 -7.70 9.04 -12.87
CA LEU A 28 -7.83 9.87 -14.06
C LEU A 28 -8.74 9.21 -15.11
N ASP A 29 -8.63 7.89 -15.28
CA ASP A 29 -9.41 7.13 -16.28
C ASP A 29 -10.88 6.94 -15.87
N HIS A 30 -11.15 6.80 -14.56
CA HIS A 30 -12.48 6.38 -14.04
C HIS A 30 -13.04 7.27 -12.92
N GLY A 31 -12.28 8.26 -12.44
CA GLY A 31 -12.63 9.10 -11.29
C GLY A 31 -12.16 8.54 -9.94
N LEU A 32 -12.05 9.41 -8.93
CA LEU A 32 -11.56 9.07 -7.59
C LEU A 32 -12.41 8.05 -6.83
N LEU A 33 -13.68 7.90 -7.21
CA LEU A 33 -14.60 6.93 -6.65
C LEU A 33 -14.83 5.80 -7.64
N TRP A 34 -13.79 5.25 -8.25
CA TRP A 34 -13.93 4.10 -9.15
C TRP A 34 -14.60 2.91 -8.44
N ASP A 35 -15.47 2.20 -9.16
CA ASP A 35 -16.28 1.09 -8.65
C ASP A 35 -15.69 -0.29 -8.98
N TYR A 36 -14.42 -0.32 -9.37
CA TYR A 36 -13.67 -1.52 -9.79
C TYR A 36 -14.22 -2.20 -11.05
N GLY A 37 -15.17 -1.56 -11.75
CA GLY A 37 -15.90 -2.20 -12.85
C GLY A 37 -16.99 -3.16 -12.38
N TYR A 38 -17.26 -3.26 -11.08
CA TYR A 38 -18.35 -4.10 -10.54
C TYR A 38 -19.71 -3.38 -10.47
N GLY A 39 -19.76 -2.09 -10.83
CA GLY A 39 -20.99 -1.34 -10.98
C GLY A 39 -21.47 -0.63 -9.71
N VAL A 40 -22.73 -0.18 -9.76
CA VAL A 40 -23.34 0.71 -8.75
C VAL A 40 -23.46 0.10 -7.36
N ASP A 41 -23.42 -1.24 -7.27
CA ASP A 41 -23.53 -1.97 -6.00
C ASP A 41 -22.23 -1.97 -5.19
N THR A 42 -21.12 -1.50 -5.77
CA THR A 42 -19.86 -1.34 -5.02
C THR A 42 -20.06 -0.32 -3.89
N PRO A 43 -19.89 -0.73 -2.61
CA PRO A 43 -20.11 0.15 -1.47
C PRO A 43 -19.26 1.42 -1.56
N LEU A 44 -19.85 2.57 -1.22
CA LEU A 44 -19.13 3.86 -1.21
C LEU A 44 -17.86 3.80 -0.34
N ALA A 45 -17.91 3.06 0.77
CA ALA A 45 -16.75 2.87 1.65
C ALA A 45 -15.57 2.22 0.92
N SER A 46 -15.80 1.24 0.05
CA SER A 46 -14.74 0.60 -0.76
C SER A 46 -14.17 1.58 -1.78
N ARG A 47 -15.04 2.30 -2.49
CA ARG A 47 -14.63 3.30 -3.50
C ARG A 47 -13.79 4.41 -2.85
N ALA A 48 -14.22 4.88 -1.68
CA ALA A 48 -13.51 5.87 -0.89
C ALA A 48 -12.18 5.34 -0.33
N PHE A 49 -12.15 4.09 0.15
CA PHE A 49 -10.93 3.43 0.60
C PHE A 49 -9.88 3.44 -0.53
N TRP A 50 -10.26 2.96 -1.72
CA TRP A 50 -9.35 2.90 -2.86
C TRP A 50 -8.90 4.26 -3.34
N GLY A 51 -9.80 5.24 -3.44
CA GLY A 51 -9.43 6.62 -3.76
C GLY A 51 -8.47 7.23 -2.72
N SER A 52 -8.62 6.88 -1.44
CA SER A 52 -7.75 7.39 -0.37
C SER A 52 -6.30 6.93 -0.49
N LEU A 53 -6.05 5.79 -1.13
CA LEU A 53 -4.68 5.27 -1.33
C LEU A 53 -3.83 6.20 -2.22
N SER A 54 -4.47 6.96 -3.13
CA SER A 54 -3.79 8.02 -3.91
C SER A 54 -3.16 9.11 -3.03
N PHE A 55 -3.60 9.25 -1.77
CA PHE A 55 -3.03 10.17 -0.79
C PHE A 55 -2.18 9.45 0.26
N PHE A 56 -2.64 8.33 0.79
CA PHE A 56 -1.93 7.63 1.87
C PHE A 56 -0.65 6.94 1.41
N ASP A 57 -0.58 6.43 0.19
CA ASP A 57 0.63 5.82 -0.36
C ASP A 57 1.80 6.83 -0.46
N PRO A 58 1.65 8.00 -1.10
CA PRO A 58 2.75 8.98 -1.17
C PRO A 58 3.04 9.59 0.20
N LEU A 59 2.05 9.72 1.09
CA LEU A 59 2.28 10.16 2.47
C LEU A 59 3.15 9.15 3.23
N ALA A 60 2.86 7.85 3.13
CA ALA A 60 3.68 6.80 3.72
C ALA A 60 5.10 6.81 3.14
N ALA A 61 5.22 6.93 1.82
CA ALA A 61 6.51 7.02 1.14
C ALA A 61 7.33 8.22 1.65
N LEU A 62 6.71 9.38 1.84
CA LEU A 62 7.34 10.58 2.40
C LEU A 62 7.76 10.38 3.87
N LEU A 63 6.87 9.81 4.69
CA LEU A 63 7.13 9.56 6.11
C LEU A 63 8.25 8.55 6.32
N LEU A 64 8.48 7.60 5.41
CA LEU A 64 9.63 6.70 5.48
C LEU A 64 10.97 7.45 5.51
N TRP A 65 11.02 8.69 5.03
CA TRP A 65 12.21 9.56 5.08
C TRP A 65 12.17 10.55 6.23
N LEU A 66 11.05 11.26 6.40
CA LEU A 66 10.94 12.37 7.36
C LEU A 66 10.72 11.90 8.80
N ARG A 67 9.95 10.82 8.98
CA ARG A 67 9.60 10.24 10.29
C ARG A 67 9.46 8.73 10.16
N PRO A 68 10.58 7.99 10.04
CA PRO A 68 10.59 6.62 9.53
C PRO A 68 9.75 5.64 10.36
N ARG A 69 9.61 5.86 11.68
CA ARG A 69 8.72 5.04 12.53
C ARG A 69 7.27 5.12 12.05
N TRP A 70 6.78 6.35 11.84
CA TRP A 70 5.43 6.59 11.35
C TRP A 70 5.25 6.12 9.91
N GLY A 71 6.28 6.27 9.07
CA GLY A 71 6.26 5.73 7.71
C GLY A 71 6.13 4.20 7.69
N LEU A 72 6.89 3.49 8.54
CA LEU A 72 6.82 2.03 8.64
C LEU A 72 5.46 1.55 9.17
N VAL A 73 4.93 2.20 10.22
CA VAL A 73 3.60 1.87 10.76
C VAL A 73 2.50 2.11 9.72
N LEU A 74 2.53 3.26 9.04
CA LEU A 74 1.53 3.58 8.02
C LEU A 74 1.63 2.63 6.82
N THR A 75 2.85 2.29 6.38
CA THR A 75 3.06 1.30 5.30
C THR A 75 2.43 -0.05 5.67
N LEU A 76 2.67 -0.54 6.89
CA LEU A 76 2.07 -1.79 7.36
C LEU A 76 0.54 -1.70 7.39
N ALA A 77 0.00 -0.61 7.92
CA ALA A 77 -1.46 -0.41 8.00
C ALA A 77 -2.10 -0.39 6.61
N ILE A 78 -1.53 0.35 5.67
CA ILE A 78 -2.00 0.43 4.28
C ILE A 78 -2.04 -0.98 3.68
N ILE A 79 -0.92 -1.70 3.68
CA ILE A 79 -0.83 -2.96 2.93
C ILE A 79 -1.66 -4.09 3.56
N VAL A 80 -1.83 -4.08 4.89
CA VAL A 80 -2.74 -5.01 5.57
C VAL A 80 -4.19 -4.73 5.19
N LEU A 81 -4.60 -3.45 5.24
CA LEU A 81 -5.96 -3.07 4.87
C LEU A 81 -6.24 -3.33 3.39
N ASP A 82 -5.29 -3.04 2.51
CA ASP A 82 -5.41 -3.24 1.07
C ASP A 82 -5.59 -4.72 0.72
N VAL A 83 -4.73 -5.60 1.26
CA VAL A 83 -4.85 -7.05 1.06
C VAL A 83 -6.18 -7.58 1.60
N VAL A 84 -6.59 -7.17 2.80
CA VAL A 84 -7.87 -7.61 3.39
C VAL A 84 -9.05 -7.13 2.55
N HIS A 85 -9.04 -5.85 2.16
CA HIS A 85 -10.09 -5.23 1.36
C HIS A 85 -10.22 -5.90 -0.01
N ASN A 86 -9.11 -6.08 -0.73
CA ASN A 86 -9.12 -6.70 -2.04
C ASN A 86 -9.37 -8.21 -2.01
N SER A 87 -9.01 -8.90 -0.92
CA SER A 87 -9.33 -10.33 -0.75
C SER A 87 -10.83 -10.60 -0.83
N PHE A 88 -11.67 -9.68 -0.33
CA PHE A 88 -13.13 -9.78 -0.44
C PHE A 88 -13.58 -9.81 -1.91
N TYR A 89 -13.09 -8.86 -2.71
CA TYR A 89 -13.44 -8.75 -4.13
C TYR A 89 -12.86 -9.90 -4.96
N VAL A 90 -11.61 -10.28 -4.66
CA VAL A 90 -10.94 -11.41 -5.30
C VAL A 90 -11.68 -12.72 -5.03
N ALA A 91 -12.16 -12.93 -3.80
CA ALA A 91 -12.98 -14.10 -3.46
C ALA A 91 -14.32 -14.09 -4.22
N ALA A 92 -15.00 -12.94 -4.27
CA ALA A 92 -16.28 -12.79 -4.96
C ALA A 92 -16.19 -13.00 -6.48
N HIS A 93 -15.04 -12.67 -7.09
CA HIS A 93 -14.85 -12.71 -8.55
C HIS A 93 -13.84 -13.76 -9.02
N SER A 94 -13.35 -14.62 -8.14
CA SER A 94 -12.35 -15.67 -8.44
C SER A 94 -11.03 -15.17 -9.06
N GLN A 95 -10.54 -14.02 -8.61
CA GLN A 95 -9.37 -13.32 -9.18
C GLN A 95 -8.05 -13.59 -8.44
N TRP A 96 -7.89 -14.76 -7.81
CA TRP A 96 -6.79 -15.06 -6.88
C TRP A 96 -5.39 -15.01 -7.49
N LEU A 97 -5.30 -15.18 -8.82
CA LEU A 97 -4.04 -15.20 -9.55
C LEU A 97 -3.79 -13.90 -10.32
N GLU A 98 -4.66 -12.90 -10.17
CA GLU A 98 -4.49 -11.63 -10.85
C GLU A 98 -3.26 -10.88 -10.32
N THR A 99 -2.53 -10.25 -11.24
CA THR A 99 -1.25 -9.60 -10.92
C THR A 99 -1.41 -8.45 -9.93
N PHE A 100 -2.53 -7.72 -9.96
CA PHE A 100 -2.83 -6.69 -8.96
C PHE A 100 -2.96 -7.27 -7.54
N TYR A 101 -3.48 -8.50 -7.40
CA TYR A 101 -3.62 -9.16 -6.10
C TYR A 101 -2.32 -9.82 -5.65
N LEU A 102 -1.61 -10.48 -6.55
CA LEU A 102 -0.32 -11.10 -6.23
C LEU A 102 0.73 -10.06 -5.83
N SER A 103 0.72 -8.87 -6.46
CA SER A 103 1.66 -7.80 -6.14
C SER A 103 1.45 -7.22 -4.74
N GLN A 104 0.20 -6.97 -4.31
CA GLN A 104 -0.10 -6.51 -2.94
C GLN A 104 0.22 -7.59 -1.88
N VAL A 105 -0.06 -8.86 -2.15
CA VAL A 105 0.32 -9.97 -1.24
C VAL A 105 1.84 -10.09 -1.14
N GLY A 106 2.56 -10.02 -2.27
CA GLY A 106 4.02 -10.00 -2.29
C GLY A 106 4.59 -8.82 -1.51
N PHE A 107 3.99 -7.64 -1.65
CA PHE A 107 4.38 -6.46 -0.90
C PHE A 107 4.10 -6.59 0.60
N LEU A 108 2.96 -7.15 1.01
CA LEU A 108 2.65 -7.47 2.41
C LEU A 108 3.72 -8.38 3.02
N LEU A 109 4.06 -9.46 2.33
CA LEU A 109 5.07 -10.41 2.78
C LEU A 109 6.44 -9.73 2.94
N ALA A 110 6.83 -8.88 1.98
CA ALA A 110 8.06 -8.10 2.07
C ALA A 110 8.04 -7.15 3.27
N VAL A 111 6.93 -6.43 3.50
CA VAL A 111 6.78 -5.54 4.65
C VAL A 111 6.92 -6.32 5.96
N VAL A 112 6.16 -7.40 6.15
CA VAL A 112 6.20 -8.20 7.38
C VAL A 112 7.61 -8.78 7.63
N ALA A 113 8.27 -9.29 6.59
CA ALA A 113 9.60 -9.86 6.70
C ALA A 113 10.67 -8.82 7.06
N PHE A 114 10.62 -7.63 6.45
CA PHE A 114 11.67 -6.63 6.57
C PHE A 114 11.41 -5.55 7.63
N LEU A 115 10.17 -5.39 8.10
CA LEU A 115 9.78 -4.40 9.11
C LEU A 115 10.68 -4.43 10.36
N PRO A 116 10.98 -5.60 10.98
CA PRO A 116 11.82 -5.63 12.19
C PRO A 116 13.25 -5.14 11.92
N LEU A 117 13.79 -5.43 10.73
CA LEU A 117 15.13 -5.01 10.32
C LEU A 117 15.17 -3.51 10.03
N ALA A 118 14.15 -2.98 9.35
CA ALA A 118 14.01 -1.56 9.11
C ALA A 118 13.89 -0.78 10.42
N TRP A 119 13.06 -1.27 11.36
CA TRP A 119 12.82 -0.65 12.66
C TRP A 119 14.07 -0.60 13.55
N ARG A 120 14.79 -1.72 13.68
CA ARG A 120 16.03 -1.81 14.48
C ARG A 120 17.15 -0.94 13.94
N GLY A 121 17.14 -0.63 12.64
CA GLY A 121 18.13 0.25 12.02
C GLY A 121 17.85 1.74 12.19
N LEU A 122 16.74 2.13 12.82
CA LEU A 122 16.40 3.53 13.11
C LEU A 122 17.18 4.07 14.31
N PRO A 123 17.50 5.38 14.33
CA PRO A 123 18.13 6.02 15.48
C PRO A 123 17.20 5.96 16.71
N ALA A 124 17.78 5.83 17.90
CA ALA A 124 17.04 5.58 19.15
C ALA A 124 16.07 6.71 19.58
N ARG A 125 16.14 7.90 18.96
CA ARG A 125 15.23 9.02 19.18
C ARG A 125 15.01 9.79 17.87
N GLU A 126 13.75 10.12 17.60
CA GLU A 126 13.34 11.35 16.89
C GLU A 126 12.55 12.19 17.89
#